data_AF-A0A4Q3RG85-F1
#
_entry.id   AF-A0A4Q3RG85-F1
#
_cell.length_a   1.000
_cell.length_b   1.000
_cell.length_c   1.000
_cell.angle_alpha   90.00
_cell.angle_beta   90.00
_cell.angle_gamma   90.00
#
_symmetry.space_group_name_H-M   'P 1'
#
loop_
_entity.id
_entity.type
_entity.pdbx_description
1 polymer ?
#
loop_
_entity_poly.entity_id
_entity_poly.type
_entity_poly.pdbx_seq_one_letter_code
_entity_poly.pdbx_strand_id
1 'polypeptide(L)'
;MQIIKSFFKVLLFVFPVSAISQTTYLNQGAKEYQFIDRLEIKQQVNTNLNFSTLKPYSRKFIIEQAEFLDSARLGYRDSTGVDMYKEWTDLNLTRVDEYNMRSLLMNNSEWVTGLRDDFDSKKREVFLNGEAYFDVKHA
;
A
#
# COMPACT_ATOMS: atom_id res chain seq x y z
N MET A 1 -31.06 -31.55 -28.28
CA MET A 1 -30.96 -31.13 -26.85
C MET A 1 -29.71 -31.64 -26.11
N GLN A 2 -28.84 -32.48 -26.70
CA GLN A 2 -27.63 -32.99 -26.02
C GLN A 2 -26.46 -31.99 -26.02
N ILE A 3 -26.32 -31.17 -27.07
CA ILE A 3 -25.23 -30.18 -27.21
C ILE A 3 -25.27 -29.11 -26.10
N ILE A 4 -26.45 -28.55 -25.81
CA ILE A 4 -26.64 -27.58 -24.71
C ILE A 4 -26.27 -28.17 -23.34
N LYS A 5 -26.56 -29.46 -23.10
CA LYS A 5 -26.24 -30.15 -21.84
C LYS A 5 -24.75 -30.45 -21.71
N SER A 6 -24.04 -30.71 -22.81
CA SER A 6 -22.58 -30.86 -22.81
C SER A 6 -21.86 -29.52 -22.65
N PHE A 7 -22.39 -28.44 -23.22
CA PHE A 7 -21.79 -27.11 -23.13
C PHE A 7 -21.64 -26.65 -21.67
N PHE A 8 -22.68 -26.85 -20.86
CA PHE A 8 -22.65 -26.52 -19.43
C PHE A 8 -21.61 -27.33 -18.63
N LYS A 9 -21.37 -28.60 -19.01
CA LYS A 9 -20.36 -29.45 -18.36
C LYS A 9 -18.93 -29.03 -18.71
N VAL A 10 -18.69 -28.67 -19.95
CA VAL A 10 -17.39 -28.13 -20.39
C VAL A 10 -17.12 -26.79 -19.72
N LEU A 11 -18.14 -25.92 -19.64
CA LEU A 11 -18.03 -24.64 -18.94
C LEU A 11 -17.67 -24.87 -17.46
N LEU A 12 -18.39 -25.75 -16.76
CA LEU A 12 -18.11 -26.09 -15.35
C LEU A 12 -16.69 -26.63 -15.13
N PHE A 13 -16.15 -27.38 -16.10
CA PHE A 13 -14.82 -27.98 -16.01
C PHE A 13 -13.68 -27.01 -16.35
N VAL A 14 -13.92 -26.01 -17.22
CA VAL A 14 -12.91 -25.02 -17.63
C VAL A 14 -12.90 -23.79 -16.71
N PHE A 15 -14.02 -23.46 -16.06
CA PHE A 15 -14.16 -22.27 -15.23
C PHE A 15 -13.28 -22.19 -13.95
N PRO A 16 -12.93 -23.29 -13.23
CA PRO A 16 -12.19 -23.15 -11.97
C PRO A 16 -10.74 -22.67 -12.13
N VAL A 17 -10.22 -22.59 -13.36
CA VAL A 17 -8.84 -22.13 -13.63
C VAL A 17 -8.69 -20.61 -13.57
N SER A 18 -9.79 -19.86 -13.58
CA SER A 18 -9.77 -18.39 -13.62
C SER A 18 -9.82 -17.68 -12.26
N ALA A 19 -9.89 -18.43 -11.15
CA ALA A 19 -10.11 -17.85 -9.82
C ALA A 19 -8.83 -17.57 -8.99
N ILE A 20 -7.64 -17.81 -9.54
CA ILE A 20 -6.39 -17.58 -8.81
C ILE A 20 -5.85 -16.18 -9.17
N SER A 21 -6.17 -15.19 -8.34
CA SER A 21 -5.44 -13.92 -8.36
C SER A 21 -4.07 -14.14 -7.73
N GLN A 22 -3.02 -14.15 -8.56
CA GLN A 22 -1.65 -14.38 -8.11
C GLN A 22 -1.11 -13.11 -7.44
N THR A 23 -0.71 -13.21 -6.16
CA THR A 23 0.10 -12.16 -5.55
C THR A 23 1.47 -12.14 -6.21
N THR A 24 1.96 -10.96 -6.56
CA THR A 24 3.29 -10.83 -7.16
C THR A 24 4.30 -10.38 -6.11
N TYR A 25 5.52 -10.91 -6.21
CA TYR A 25 6.61 -10.52 -5.34
C TYR A 25 7.38 -9.30 -5.90
N LEU A 26 8.04 -8.54 -5.04
CA LEU A 26 8.96 -7.49 -5.46
C LEU A 26 10.22 -8.12 -6.06
N ASN A 27 10.64 -7.61 -7.22
CA ASN A 27 11.86 -8.07 -7.90
C ASN A 27 13.08 -7.86 -7.01
N GLN A 28 13.90 -8.88 -6.85
CA GLN A 28 15.11 -8.80 -6.02
C GLN A 28 16.04 -7.70 -6.56
N GLY A 29 16.52 -6.84 -5.67
CA GLY A 29 17.39 -5.71 -6.04
C GLY A 29 16.67 -4.45 -6.53
N ALA A 30 15.33 -4.43 -6.50
CA ALA A 30 14.57 -3.23 -6.82
C ALA A 30 14.76 -2.14 -5.74
N LYS A 31 14.63 -0.86 -6.12
CA LYS A 31 14.87 0.31 -5.24
C LYS A 31 13.98 0.27 -3.99
N GLU A 32 12.79 -0.29 -4.13
CA GLU A 32 11.78 -0.46 -3.08
C GLU A 32 12.35 -1.21 -1.86
N TYR A 33 13.26 -2.17 -2.06
CA TYR A 33 13.88 -2.93 -0.97
C TYR A 33 14.63 -2.02 0.01
N GLN A 34 15.40 -1.05 -0.48
CA GLN A 34 16.15 -0.13 0.37
C GLN A 34 15.22 0.76 1.21
N PHE A 35 14.10 1.16 0.62
CA PHE A 35 13.10 1.96 1.32
C PHE A 35 12.38 1.14 2.40
N ILE A 36 12.00 -0.11 2.09
CA ILE A 36 11.34 -1.03 3.03
C ILE A 36 12.27 -1.34 4.21
N ASP A 37 13.55 -1.65 3.95
CA ASP A 37 14.54 -1.91 5.00
C ASP A 37 14.68 -0.67 5.93
N ARG A 38 14.66 0.55 5.37
CA ARG A 38 14.70 1.79 6.16
C ARG A 38 13.42 2.02 6.97
N LEU A 39 12.27 1.67 6.42
CA LEU A 39 10.97 1.74 7.09
C LEU A 39 10.91 0.79 8.29
N GLU A 40 11.37 -0.45 8.11
CA GLU A 40 11.50 -1.46 9.16
C GLU A 40 12.41 -0.98 10.29
N ILE A 41 13.59 -0.43 9.95
CA ILE A 41 14.49 0.18 10.93
C ILE A 41 13.82 1.33 11.68
N LYS A 42 13.05 2.20 11.01
CA LYS A 42 12.38 3.32 11.69
C LYS A 42 11.25 2.88 12.61
N GLN A 43 10.66 1.71 12.36
CA GLN A 43 9.54 1.20 13.14
C GLN A 43 9.94 0.39 14.36
N GLN A 44 11.15 -0.21 14.38
CA GLN A 44 11.82 -0.94 15.47
C GLN A 44 10.98 -1.99 16.22
N VAL A 45 9.88 -1.58 16.85
CA VAL A 45 9.00 -2.33 17.75
C VAL A 45 7.82 -2.99 17.04
N ASN A 46 7.58 -2.68 15.77
CA ASN A 46 6.42 -3.17 15.05
C ASN A 46 6.61 -4.56 14.46
N THR A 47 6.01 -5.58 15.07
CA THR A 47 6.10 -6.97 14.60
C THR A 47 5.43 -7.20 13.25
N ASN A 48 4.44 -6.39 12.87
CA ASN A 48 3.72 -6.56 11.59
C ASN A 48 4.52 -6.06 10.37
N LEU A 49 5.59 -5.28 10.58
CA LEU A 49 6.47 -4.75 9.53
C LEU A 49 7.89 -5.31 9.60
N ASN A 50 8.10 -6.40 10.33
CA ASN A 50 9.36 -7.11 10.42
C ASN A 50 9.54 -8.00 9.19
N PHE A 51 9.74 -7.37 8.02
CA PHE A 51 9.77 -8.06 6.73
C PHE A 51 11.10 -8.79 6.49
N SER A 52 12.18 -8.41 7.18
CA SER A 52 13.54 -8.93 6.96
C SER A 52 13.67 -10.46 7.02
N THR A 53 12.75 -11.16 7.68
CA THR A 53 12.72 -12.62 7.79
C THR A 53 12.24 -13.36 6.54
N LEU A 54 11.43 -12.74 5.68
CA LEU A 54 10.79 -13.41 4.52
C LEU A 54 11.00 -12.61 3.22
N LYS A 55 12.13 -12.87 2.55
CA LYS A 55 12.42 -12.37 1.19
C LYS A 55 12.17 -13.50 0.16
N PRO A 56 11.66 -13.20 -1.06
CA PRO A 56 11.27 -11.88 -1.57
C PRO A 56 9.95 -11.37 -0.97
N TYR A 57 9.77 -10.05 -0.92
CA TYR A 57 8.59 -9.44 -0.31
C TYR A 57 7.34 -9.56 -1.18
N SER A 58 6.20 -9.91 -0.57
CA SER A 58 4.89 -9.90 -1.25
C SER A 58 4.45 -8.45 -1.48
N ARG A 59 4.18 -8.05 -2.74
CA ARG A 59 3.75 -6.67 -3.05
C ARG A 59 2.48 -6.31 -2.31
N LYS A 60 1.48 -7.19 -2.35
CA LYS A 60 0.20 -6.97 -1.67
C LYS A 60 0.39 -6.59 -0.20
N PHE A 61 1.20 -7.37 0.52
CA PHE A 61 1.41 -7.17 1.96
C PHE A 61 2.20 -5.90 2.26
N ILE A 62 3.25 -5.62 1.49
CA ILE A 62 4.03 -4.38 1.64
C ILE A 62 3.16 -3.14 1.40
N ILE A 63 2.31 -3.17 0.39
CA ILE A 63 1.45 -2.03 0.04
C ILE A 63 0.37 -1.80 1.08
N GLU A 64 -0.29 -2.86 1.56
CA GLU A 64 -1.26 -2.79 2.65
C GLU A 64 -0.64 -2.13 3.90
N GLN A 65 0.58 -2.56 4.26
CA GLN A 65 1.29 -1.98 5.38
C GLN A 65 1.73 -0.54 5.10
N ALA A 66 2.26 -0.23 3.92
CA ALA A 66 2.66 1.14 3.56
C ALA A 66 1.46 2.11 3.57
N GLU A 67 0.30 1.68 3.12
CA GLU A 67 -0.95 2.44 3.14
C GLU A 67 -1.46 2.66 4.58
N PHE A 68 -1.37 1.62 5.43
CA PHE A 68 -1.65 1.75 6.84
C PHE A 68 -0.76 2.82 7.51
N LEU A 69 0.52 2.89 7.14
CA LEU A 69 1.43 3.90 7.69
C LEU A 69 1.17 5.30 7.18
N ASP A 70 0.91 5.46 5.88
CA ASP A 70 0.60 6.77 5.31
C ASP A 70 -0.69 7.33 5.92
N SER A 71 -1.70 6.48 6.16
CA SER A 71 -2.94 6.87 6.84
C SER A 71 -2.75 7.12 8.34
N ALA A 72 -2.04 6.25 9.07
CA ALA A 72 -1.74 6.44 10.48
C ALA A 72 -0.97 7.75 10.74
N ARG A 73 -0.07 8.12 9.82
CA ARG A 73 0.68 9.38 9.86
C ARG A 73 -0.19 10.62 9.72
N LEU A 74 -1.28 10.56 8.95
CA LEU A 74 -2.19 11.70 8.78
C LEU A 74 -3.03 11.99 10.03
N GLY A 75 -2.94 11.12 11.04
CA GLY A 75 -3.58 11.30 12.35
C GLY A 75 -5.05 10.89 12.30
N TYR A 76 -5.38 9.77 12.95
CA TYR A 76 -6.75 9.47 13.29
C TYR A 76 -7.10 10.19 14.59
N ARG A 77 -7.78 11.33 14.45
CA ARG A 77 -8.38 12.05 15.58
C ARG A 77 -9.70 11.40 15.94
N ASP A 78 -9.79 10.88 17.17
CA ASP A 78 -11.09 10.50 17.74
C ASP A 78 -11.98 11.75 17.92
N SER A 79 -13.28 11.54 18.14
CA SER A 79 -14.26 12.55 18.57
C SER A 79 -13.81 13.41 19.76
N THR A 80 -12.84 12.93 20.54
CA THR A 80 -12.19 13.59 21.67
C THR A 80 -10.97 14.45 21.29
N GLY A 81 -10.55 14.45 20.02
CA GLY A 81 -9.42 15.21 19.49
C GLY A 81 -8.04 14.59 19.79
N VAL A 82 -7.99 13.40 20.40
CA VAL A 82 -6.76 12.68 20.70
C VAL A 82 -6.39 11.78 19.52
N ASP A 83 -5.13 11.87 19.06
CA ASP A 83 -4.61 11.02 17.99
C ASP A 83 -4.44 9.58 18.51
N MET A 84 -5.25 8.64 17.99
CA MET A 84 -5.27 7.24 18.43
C MET A 84 -3.96 6.49 18.12
N TYR A 85 -3.16 7.00 17.17
CA TYR A 85 -1.91 6.39 16.72
C TYR A 85 -0.71 7.32 16.91
N LYS A 86 -0.61 7.98 18.06
CA LYS A 86 0.51 8.90 18.39
C LYS A 86 1.90 8.26 18.21
N GLU A 87 2.04 6.97 18.50
CA GLU A 87 3.32 6.25 18.33
C GLU A 87 3.71 6.04 16.86
N TRP A 88 2.71 6.02 15.96
CA TRP A 88 2.91 5.77 14.53
C TRP A 88 3.00 7.06 13.71
N THR A 89 2.46 8.16 14.24
CA THR A 89 2.63 9.51 13.66
C THR A 89 4.07 10.03 13.80
N ASP A 90 4.84 9.52 14.77
CA ASP A 90 6.22 9.95 15.05
C ASP A 90 7.31 9.18 14.26
N LEU A 91 6.92 8.53 13.15
CA LEU A 91 7.84 7.77 12.28
C LEU A 91 8.98 8.62 11.66
N ASN A 92 8.95 9.95 11.86
CA ASN A 92 9.92 10.95 11.40
C ASN A 92 10.43 10.63 9.99
N LEU A 93 9.47 10.46 9.06
CA LEU A 93 9.77 10.18 7.66
C LEU A 93 10.42 11.41 7.07
N THR A 94 11.60 11.23 6.47
CA THR A 94 12.26 12.32 5.75
C THR A 94 11.53 12.60 4.44
N ARG A 95 11.69 13.79 3.86
CA ARG A 95 11.10 14.13 2.54
C ARG A 95 11.41 13.09 1.45
N VAL A 96 12.59 12.46 1.53
CA VAL A 96 13.00 11.37 0.63
C VAL A 96 12.20 10.09 0.89
N ASP A 97 11.90 9.77 2.15
CA ASP A 97 11.04 8.64 2.51
C ASP A 97 9.62 8.85 2.00
N GLU A 98 9.07 10.05 2.14
CA GLU A 98 7.72 10.36 1.67
C GLU A 98 7.61 10.24 0.14
N TYR A 99 8.65 10.66 -0.57
CA TYR A 99 8.75 10.49 -2.01
C TYR A 99 8.85 9.01 -2.39
N ASN A 100 9.69 8.25 -1.70
CA ASN A 100 9.85 6.81 -1.95
C ASN A 100 8.58 6.02 -1.60
N MET A 101 7.87 6.39 -0.53
CA MET A 101 6.59 5.82 -0.15
C MET A 101 5.53 6.07 -1.22
N ARG A 102 5.44 7.32 -1.70
CA ARG A 102 4.53 7.67 -2.79
C ARG A 102 4.86 6.89 -4.07
N SER A 103 6.14 6.86 -4.44
CA SER A 103 6.60 6.08 -5.61
C SER A 103 6.31 4.59 -5.46
N LEU A 104 6.43 4.02 -4.26
CA LEU A 104 6.10 2.63 -3.96
C LEU A 104 4.60 2.37 -4.19
N LEU A 105 3.73 3.22 -3.64
CA LEU A 105 2.28 3.10 -3.80
C LEU A 105 1.84 3.29 -5.27
N MET A 106 2.42 4.26 -5.98
CA MET A 106 2.14 4.49 -7.40
C MET A 106 2.58 3.32 -8.28
N ASN A 107 3.78 2.77 -8.05
CA ASN A 107 4.30 1.64 -8.82
C ASN A 107 3.54 0.33 -8.59
N ASN A 108 2.83 0.23 -7.46
CA ASN A 108 2.05 -0.95 -7.08
C ASN A 108 0.59 -0.56 -6.90
N SER A 109 0.12 0.36 -7.74
CA SER A 109 -1.20 0.92 -7.58
C SER A 109 -2.23 -0.20 -7.56
N GLU A 110 -2.09 -1.29 -8.31
CA GLU A 110 -3.02 -2.43 -8.32
C GLU A 110 -3.38 -3.01 -6.94
N TRP A 111 -2.53 -2.80 -5.92
CA TRP A 111 -2.76 -3.26 -4.54
C TRP A 111 -3.18 -2.16 -3.55
N VAL A 112 -3.23 -0.89 -3.99
CA VAL A 112 -3.65 0.25 -3.16
C VAL A 112 -5.18 0.30 -3.05
N THR A 113 -5.69 0.33 -1.82
CA THR A 113 -7.13 0.38 -1.53
C THR A 113 -7.68 1.80 -1.33
N GLY A 114 -6.82 2.74 -0.93
CA GLY A 114 -7.18 4.13 -0.65
C GLY A 114 -7.43 4.98 -1.90
N LEU A 115 -7.63 6.29 -1.67
CA LEU A 115 -7.77 7.29 -2.75
C LEU A 115 -6.49 7.35 -3.60
N ARG A 116 -6.65 7.24 -4.91
CA ARG A 116 -5.55 7.21 -5.90
C ARG A 116 -5.49 8.47 -6.75
N ASP A 117 -6.38 9.41 -6.50
CA ASP A 117 -6.52 10.65 -7.28
C ASP A 117 -5.22 11.47 -7.26
N ASP A 118 -4.42 11.37 -6.19
CA ASP A 118 -3.09 11.99 -6.09
C ASP A 118 -2.04 11.34 -7.01
N PHE A 119 -2.23 10.10 -7.46
CA PHE A 119 -1.21 9.39 -8.25
C PHE A 119 -1.05 9.96 -9.65
N ASP A 120 -2.05 10.65 -10.17
CA ASP A 120 -1.98 11.30 -11.47
C ASP A 120 -1.13 12.58 -11.44
N SER A 121 -0.91 13.16 -10.25
CA SER A 121 -0.12 14.38 -10.09
C SER A 121 1.36 14.08 -9.85
N LYS A 122 2.26 14.85 -10.48
CA LYS A 122 3.70 14.80 -10.15
C LYS A 122 3.99 15.34 -8.74
N LYS A 123 3.10 16.14 -8.17
CA LYS A 123 3.25 16.77 -6.84
C LYS A 123 2.16 16.22 -5.90
N ARG A 124 2.55 15.82 -4.70
CA ARG A 124 1.61 15.28 -3.70
C ARG A 124 0.54 16.33 -3.33
N GLU A 125 -0.71 16.01 -3.61
CA GLU A 125 -1.92 16.65 -3.11
C GLU A 125 -2.40 15.82 -1.92
N VAL A 126 -2.35 16.41 -0.72
CA VAL A 126 -2.80 15.76 0.50
C VAL A 126 -4.27 16.10 0.67
N PHE A 127 -5.16 15.12 0.58
CA PHE A 127 -6.59 15.35 0.80
C PHE A 127 -6.92 15.11 2.28
N LEU A 128 -7.33 16.17 2.99
CA LEU A 128 -7.86 16.06 4.36
C LEU A 128 -9.33 16.47 4.35
N ASN A 129 -10.21 15.62 4.88
CA ASN A 129 -11.65 15.90 5.00
C ASN A 129 -12.35 16.32 3.68
N GLY A 130 -11.96 15.75 2.55
CA GLY A 130 -12.58 16.02 1.25
C GLY A 130 -12.15 17.33 0.58
N GLU A 131 -11.16 18.04 1.14
CA GLU A 131 -10.54 19.22 0.54
C GLU A 131 -9.11 18.89 0.08
N ALA A 132 -8.76 19.33 -1.13
CA ALA A 132 -7.40 19.23 -1.67
C ALA A 132 -6.48 20.22 -0.95
N TYR A 133 -5.65 19.74 -0.02
CA TYR A 133 -4.57 20.53 0.55
C TYR A 133 -3.31 20.27 -0.27
N PHE A 134 -2.85 21.29 -0.99
CA PHE A 134 -1.46 21.29 -1.43
C PHE A 134 -0.59 21.22 -0.18
N ASP A 135 0.39 20.30 -0.18
CA ASP A 135 1.48 20.36 0.79
C ASP A 135 2.28 21.66 0.53
N VAL A 136 1.77 22.75 1.11
CA VAL A 136 2.42 24.06 1.21
C VAL A 136 2.99 24.15 2.62
N LYS A 137 3.84 23.19 2.98
CA LYS A 137 4.77 23.39 4.07
C LYS A 137 6.19 23.51 3.49
N HIS A 138 6.58 24.78 3.34
CA HIS A 138 7.93 25.36 3.25
C HIS A 138 8.49 25.59 1.83
N ALA A 139 8.25 26.81 1.33
CA ALA A 139 9.34 27.63 0.79
C ALA A 139 10.13 28.24 1.97
#